data_AF-A0A956KD78-F1
#
_entry.id   AF-A0A956KD78-F1
#
_cell.length_a   1.000
_cell.length_b   1.000
_cell.length_c   1.000
_cell.angle_alpha   90.00
_cell.angle_beta   90.00
_cell.angle_gamma   90.00
#
_symmetry.space_group_name_H-M   'P 1'
#
loop_
_entity.id
_entity.type
_entity.pdbx_description
1 polymer ?
#
loop_
_entity_poly.entity_id
_entity_poly.type
_entity_poly.pdbx_seq_one_letter_code
_entity_poly.pdbx_strand_id
1 'polypeptide(L)'
;MTQRSRVLLPWVLALACGGGDSDTTGDTSSITSASTSGGPGSGPGVSSTSGGGSSTDAGTDAGTDASTTAGTTDAPTSDPTGPVLDVGAPETTDTGTNAEGCTKVDFLFVVDNSISMGDEQQNLGNSFPSFIQTIQTEVAADDYHIMIIDTDDEDKWGEKWNKCHDKCMNDDPGDSCLTVYFDDIICGMEPPAPPACDQTLGAGRSQGAGGPPIDCMLEGGARFMTDAQPQLSDKFECVATMGATGNSNERPMEAMLAALGPQTAPGGCHPGFLRDDAVLVLTFISDEEELGSPGTPASWRSELLALKNNNETAVVVLALSGDAETMGQECAPTPKMTEFVGYFGMRGIIESVCEPDYGPFFQEAVSVIDYACEHFEPPE
;
A
#
# COMPACT_ATOMS: atom_id res chain seq x y z
N MET A 1 -56.72 -35.42 6.80
CA MET A 1 -57.50 -35.96 5.67
C MET A 1 -56.55 -36.20 4.50
N THR A 2 -56.71 -37.30 3.79
CA THR A 2 -55.72 -37.86 2.84
C THR A 2 -56.28 -37.92 1.41
N GLN A 3 -55.66 -37.23 0.45
CA GLN A 3 -55.77 -37.54 -0.99
C GLN A 3 -54.61 -36.86 -1.73
N ARG A 4 -53.55 -37.57 -2.12
CA ARG A 4 -53.38 -38.54 -3.23
C ARG A 4 -53.25 -37.88 -4.62
N SER A 5 -52.05 -38.11 -5.16
CA SER A 5 -51.50 -37.84 -6.49
C SER A 5 -52.43 -38.01 -7.69
N ARG A 6 -52.07 -37.34 -8.80
CA ARG A 6 -52.19 -37.89 -10.15
C ARG A 6 -51.00 -37.50 -11.03
N VAL A 7 -50.20 -38.51 -11.36
CA VAL A 7 -49.19 -38.50 -12.42
C VAL A 7 -49.90 -38.66 -13.77
N LEU A 8 -49.51 -37.91 -14.80
CA LEU A 8 -49.74 -38.26 -16.21
C LEU A 8 -48.57 -37.77 -17.08
N LEU A 9 -47.74 -38.71 -17.50
CA LEU A 9 -46.88 -38.60 -18.68
C LEU A 9 -47.51 -39.48 -19.77
N PRO A 10 -47.47 -39.09 -21.06
CA PRO A 10 -46.96 -40.07 -22.02
C PRO A 10 -46.19 -39.52 -23.26
N TRP A 11 -45.17 -40.29 -23.63
CA TRP A 11 -44.85 -40.75 -25.01
C TRP A 11 -44.04 -39.87 -25.98
N VAL A 12 -42.73 -40.11 -25.91
CA VAL A 12 -41.78 -40.41 -27.00
C VAL A 12 -42.40 -40.69 -28.39
N LEU A 13 -41.82 -40.07 -29.42
CA LEU A 13 -41.49 -40.76 -30.66
C LEU A 13 -40.17 -40.23 -31.24
N ALA A 14 -39.22 -41.13 -31.51
CA ALA A 14 -37.98 -40.83 -32.21
C ALA A 14 -38.03 -41.43 -33.63
N LEU A 15 -37.40 -40.78 -34.59
CA LEU A 15 -37.00 -41.40 -35.85
C LEU A 15 -35.62 -40.87 -36.26
N ALA A 16 -34.72 -41.77 -36.63
CA ALA A 16 -33.36 -41.48 -37.06
C ALA A 16 -33.14 -41.93 -38.51
N CYS A 17 -32.22 -41.27 -39.22
CA CYS A 17 -31.41 -41.76 -40.34
C CYS A 17 -30.56 -40.57 -40.87
N GLY A 18 -29.26 -40.67 -41.19
CA GLY A 18 -28.33 -41.79 -41.02
C GLY A 18 -27.34 -41.93 -42.18
N GLY A 19 -26.02 -41.83 -41.89
CA GLY A 19 -24.91 -42.24 -42.77
C GLY A 19 -24.48 -41.24 -43.86
N GLY A 20 -23.20 -41.12 -44.21
CA GLY A 20 -22.00 -41.72 -43.59
C GLY A 20 -20.73 -41.59 -44.47
N ASP A 21 -19.55 -41.69 -43.82
CA ASP A 21 -18.19 -42.03 -44.33
C ASP A 21 -17.61 -41.23 -45.53
N SER A 22 -16.30 -41.02 -45.74
CA SER A 22 -15.03 -41.42 -45.08
C SER A 22 -14.05 -40.19 -45.05
N ASP A 23 -12.74 -40.21 -44.75
CA ASP A 23 -11.75 -41.27 -44.44
C ASP A 23 -10.54 -40.72 -43.61
N THR A 24 -9.50 -41.56 -43.49
CA THR A 24 -8.19 -41.47 -42.80
C THR A 24 -7.17 -40.40 -43.24
N THR A 25 -6.47 -39.81 -42.25
CA THR A 25 -5.02 -39.89 -41.87
C THR A 25 -4.74 -38.81 -40.80
N GLY A 26 -3.86 -38.94 -39.80
CA GLY A 26 -2.83 -39.93 -39.54
C GLY A 26 -1.48 -39.26 -39.38
N ASP A 27 -1.19 -38.64 -38.23
CA ASP A 27 0.19 -38.49 -37.75
C ASP A 27 0.31 -38.30 -36.23
N THR A 28 1.42 -38.78 -35.68
CA THR A 28 1.75 -38.75 -34.24
C THR A 28 3.09 -38.07 -34.03
N SER A 29 3.20 -37.17 -33.06
CA SER A 29 4.50 -36.65 -32.64
C SER A 29 4.59 -36.58 -31.12
N SER A 30 5.30 -37.55 -30.57
CA SER A 30 5.70 -37.67 -29.17
C SER A 30 6.80 -36.66 -28.83
N ILE A 31 6.64 -35.93 -27.73
CA ILE A 31 7.76 -35.26 -27.04
C ILE A 31 8.28 -36.18 -25.93
N THR A 32 9.59 -36.45 -25.96
CA THR A 32 10.26 -37.43 -25.13
C THR A 32 10.65 -36.89 -23.75
N SER A 33 10.28 -37.63 -22.71
CA SER A 33 10.91 -37.54 -21.39
C SER A 33 12.35 -38.08 -21.43
N ALA A 34 13.27 -37.41 -20.74
CA ALA A 34 14.63 -37.88 -20.51
C ALA A 34 14.97 -37.83 -19.01
N SER A 35 15.24 -39.00 -18.43
CA SER A 35 15.75 -39.14 -17.07
C SER A 35 17.05 -39.95 -17.11
N THR A 36 18.12 -39.44 -16.53
CA THR A 36 19.33 -40.23 -16.26
C THR A 36 19.87 -39.97 -14.85
N SER A 37 19.71 -41.00 -14.03
CA SER A 37 20.19 -41.23 -12.66
C SER A 37 21.67 -40.94 -12.38
N GLY A 38 22.02 -40.64 -11.11
CA GLY A 38 23.42 -40.69 -10.65
C GLY A 38 23.76 -40.28 -9.20
N GLY A 39 23.11 -40.87 -8.16
CA GLY A 39 23.71 -40.94 -6.80
C GLY A 39 24.69 -42.13 -6.68
N PRO A 40 25.43 -42.36 -5.57
CA PRO A 40 25.25 -41.92 -4.16
C PRO A 40 26.50 -41.17 -3.59
N GLY A 41 26.66 -40.76 -2.31
CA GLY A 41 25.85 -40.79 -1.08
C GLY A 41 26.76 -40.87 0.19
N SER A 42 26.25 -40.43 1.36
CA SER A 42 26.83 -40.47 2.75
C SER A 42 27.35 -39.13 3.32
N GLY A 43 26.79 -38.71 4.47
CA GLY A 43 27.40 -37.76 5.44
C GLY A 43 28.04 -38.53 6.62
N PRO A 44 28.08 -37.99 7.87
CA PRO A 44 27.80 -36.63 8.36
C PRO A 44 29.00 -36.02 9.15
N GLY A 45 28.88 -34.80 9.71
CA GLY A 45 29.88 -34.31 10.68
C GLY A 45 29.68 -32.86 11.17
N VAL A 46 29.50 -32.70 12.48
CA VAL A 46 29.48 -31.41 13.20
C VAL A 46 30.82 -31.21 13.92
N SER A 47 31.38 -29.98 13.97
CA SER A 47 32.03 -29.34 15.15
C SER A 47 33.18 -28.38 14.82
N SER A 48 33.07 -27.18 15.37
CA SER A 48 34.09 -26.20 15.81
C SER A 48 35.57 -26.62 15.92
N THR A 49 36.53 -25.73 15.57
CA THR A 49 37.26 -24.86 16.55
C THR A 49 38.41 -24.01 15.94
N SER A 50 38.46 -22.74 16.36
CA SER A 50 39.60 -21.94 16.88
C SER A 50 41.03 -21.91 16.28
N GLY A 51 41.59 -20.67 16.24
CA GLY A 51 43.03 -20.31 16.15
C GLY A 51 43.34 -19.55 14.84
N GLY A 52 43.78 -18.28 14.79
CA GLY A 52 44.67 -17.48 15.63
C GLY A 52 45.92 -17.11 14.80
N GLY A 53 46.57 -15.95 14.84
CA GLY A 53 46.39 -14.65 15.54
C GLY A 53 47.67 -13.78 15.37
N SER A 54 47.59 -12.44 15.57
CA SER A 54 48.69 -11.43 15.51
C SER A 54 49.41 -11.22 14.15
N SER A 55 49.99 -10.06 13.79
CA SER A 55 49.99 -8.64 14.27
C SER A 55 50.47 -7.75 13.07
N THR A 56 50.55 -6.41 13.03
CA THR A 56 51.00 -5.39 14.02
C THR A 56 50.71 -3.94 13.51
N ASP A 57 50.33 -3.05 14.44
CA ASP A 57 50.52 -1.57 14.57
C ASP A 57 50.68 -0.56 13.40
N ALA A 58 49.92 0.55 13.52
CA ALA A 58 50.36 1.96 13.73
C ALA A 58 49.34 2.97 13.15
N GLY A 59 48.92 4.07 13.79
CA GLY A 59 49.17 4.58 15.15
C GLY A 59 48.34 5.86 15.40
N THR A 60 48.11 6.23 16.67
CA THR A 60 47.34 7.41 17.13
C THR A 60 48.24 8.49 17.72
N ASP A 61 47.84 9.77 17.67
CA ASP A 61 48.24 10.74 18.70
C ASP A 61 47.21 11.89 18.89
N ALA A 62 47.16 12.44 20.10
CA ALA A 62 46.35 13.59 20.51
C ALA A 62 46.97 14.31 21.72
N GLY A 63 47.07 15.65 21.65
CA GLY A 63 47.49 16.51 22.77
C GLY A 63 47.61 17.97 22.31
N THR A 64 46.69 18.86 22.69
CA THR A 64 46.76 19.76 23.88
C THR A 64 47.91 20.76 23.87
N ASP A 65 47.57 22.05 23.84
CA ASP A 65 48.16 23.02 24.78
C ASP A 65 47.27 24.27 24.96
N ALA A 66 47.38 24.94 26.10
CA ALA A 66 46.62 26.15 26.43
C ALA A 66 47.42 27.08 27.35
N SER A 67 47.42 28.41 27.12
CA SER A 67 47.58 29.42 28.18
C SER A 67 47.45 30.89 27.68
N THR A 68 46.60 31.70 28.33
CA THR A 68 46.72 33.15 28.67
C THR A 68 47.18 34.20 27.62
N THR A 69 46.71 35.46 27.59
CA THR A 69 46.54 36.41 28.73
C THR A 69 45.65 37.63 28.38
N ALA A 70 45.14 38.29 29.42
CA ALA A 70 44.21 39.43 29.46
C ALA A 70 44.51 40.72 28.65
N GLY A 71 43.45 41.49 28.33
CA GLY A 71 43.20 42.73 29.11
C GLY A 71 42.91 44.07 28.39
N THR A 72 41.76 44.66 28.75
CA THR A 72 41.44 46.12 28.85
C THR A 72 40.83 46.86 27.64
N THR A 73 40.16 47.97 27.97
CA THR A 73 39.16 48.75 27.24
C THR A 73 39.74 49.79 26.28
N ASP A 74 38.94 50.24 25.29
CA ASP A 74 38.39 51.61 25.27
C ASP A 74 37.46 51.85 24.05
N ALA A 75 36.50 52.75 24.22
CA ALA A 75 35.63 53.24 23.14
C ALA A 75 36.19 54.54 22.54
N PRO A 76 35.79 54.88 21.30
CA PRO A 76 35.32 56.25 21.11
C PRO A 76 34.06 56.36 20.23
N THR A 77 33.22 57.33 20.57
CA THR A 77 32.08 57.82 19.78
C THR A 77 32.50 58.91 18.80
N SER A 78 32.11 58.83 17.53
CA SER A 78 31.88 60.02 16.67
C SER A 78 31.18 59.67 15.35
N ASP A 79 29.99 60.23 15.18
CA ASP A 79 29.16 60.32 13.97
C ASP A 79 29.41 61.71 13.29
N PRO A 80 28.83 62.12 12.14
CA PRO A 80 28.44 61.42 10.91
C PRO A 80 29.23 61.91 9.67
N THR A 81 29.10 61.25 8.50
CA THR A 81 28.79 61.84 7.17
C THR A 81 29.14 60.89 6.01
N GLY A 82 28.16 60.10 5.58
CA GLY A 82 28.15 59.45 4.27
C GLY A 82 26.73 59.53 3.69
N PRO A 83 26.53 59.81 2.39
CA PRO A 83 25.20 59.86 1.82
C PRO A 83 24.62 58.44 1.74
N VAL A 84 23.57 58.18 2.54
CA VAL A 84 22.80 56.95 2.46
C VAL A 84 21.98 56.96 1.17
N LEU A 85 22.19 55.95 0.33
CA LEU A 85 21.38 55.71 -0.86
C LEU A 85 20.10 54.99 -0.43
N ASP A 86 19.03 55.76 -0.28
CA ASP A 86 17.69 55.25 0.00
C ASP A 86 17.12 54.56 -1.27
N VAL A 87 17.32 53.25 -1.34
CA VAL A 87 16.50 52.36 -2.16
C VAL A 87 15.52 51.67 -1.22
N GLY A 88 14.28 52.16 -1.22
CA GLY A 88 13.23 51.65 -0.36
C GLY A 88 13.11 50.14 -0.45
N ALA A 89 13.19 49.47 0.70
CA ALA A 89 12.82 48.07 0.80
C ALA A 89 11.38 47.89 0.31
N PRO A 90 11.03 46.78 -0.35
CA PRO A 90 9.63 46.42 -0.51
C PRO A 90 9.03 46.30 0.90
N GLU A 91 7.97 47.06 1.18
CA GLU A 91 7.16 46.79 2.37
C GLU A 91 6.56 45.40 2.21
N THR A 92 7.16 44.42 2.87
CA THR A 92 6.47 43.18 3.24
C THR A 92 5.34 43.61 4.16
N THR A 93 4.16 43.78 3.56
CA THR A 93 2.89 43.92 4.25
C THR A 93 2.56 42.60 4.91
N ASP A 94 3.25 42.35 6.02
CA ASP A 94 2.99 41.28 6.98
C ASP A 94 1.61 41.52 7.61
N THR A 95 0.60 41.13 6.83
CA THR A 95 -0.83 41.20 7.14
C THR A 95 -1.49 39.87 6.75
N GLY A 96 -0.82 38.81 7.14
CA GLY A 96 -1.39 37.48 7.34
C GLY A 96 -0.68 36.92 8.56
N THR A 97 -1.42 36.53 9.58
CA THR A 97 -0.86 35.62 10.58
C THR A 97 -0.22 34.47 9.84
N ASN A 98 1.05 34.16 10.11
CA ASN A 98 1.61 32.86 9.69
C ASN A 98 0.61 31.82 10.18
N ALA A 99 -0.12 31.20 9.25
CA ALA A 99 -0.95 30.08 9.61
C ALA A 99 0.01 29.06 10.20
N GLU A 100 -0.23 28.65 11.44
CA GLU A 100 0.36 27.41 11.92
C GLU A 100 -0.11 26.38 10.89
N GLY A 101 0.83 25.81 10.13
CA GLY A 101 0.52 24.90 9.03
C GLY A 101 -0.22 23.67 9.54
N CYS A 102 -0.57 22.73 8.66
CA CYS A 102 -1.27 21.53 9.09
C CYS A 102 -0.58 20.89 10.33
N THR A 103 -1.25 20.92 11.48
CA THR A 103 -0.75 20.25 12.70
C THR A 103 -1.07 18.75 12.65
N LYS A 104 -1.93 18.36 11.71
CA LYS A 104 -2.47 17.01 11.53
C LYS A 104 -2.48 16.59 10.07
N VAL A 105 -2.12 15.33 9.82
CA VAL A 105 -2.18 14.70 8.50
C VAL A 105 -2.75 13.29 8.59
N ASP A 106 -3.69 12.96 7.71
CA ASP A 106 -4.24 11.61 7.56
C ASP A 106 -3.66 11.00 6.27
N PHE A 107 -2.87 9.94 6.37
CA PHE A 107 -2.32 9.20 5.23
C PHE A 107 -3.17 7.95 4.96
N LEU A 108 -3.76 7.87 3.76
CA LEU A 108 -4.44 6.67 3.28
C LEU A 108 -3.68 6.09 2.09
N PHE A 109 -3.12 4.90 2.27
CA PHE A 109 -2.54 4.08 1.21
C PHE A 109 -3.60 3.11 0.70
N VAL A 110 -3.91 3.19 -0.59
CA VAL A 110 -4.82 2.28 -1.30
C VAL A 110 -3.93 1.39 -2.17
N VAL A 111 -3.77 0.14 -1.74
CA VAL A 111 -2.75 -0.76 -2.29
C VAL A 111 -3.43 -1.93 -2.97
N ASP A 112 -3.11 -2.10 -4.24
CA ASP A 112 -3.49 -3.26 -5.03
C ASP A 112 -2.86 -4.53 -4.45
N ASN A 113 -3.71 -5.55 -4.24
CA ASN A 113 -3.33 -6.83 -3.66
C ASN A 113 -3.50 -8.00 -4.64
N SER A 114 -3.65 -7.71 -5.94
CA SER A 114 -3.60 -8.70 -7.03
C SER A 114 -2.26 -9.45 -7.09
N ILE A 115 -2.15 -10.46 -7.95
CA ILE A 115 -1.03 -11.41 -7.95
C ILE A 115 0.28 -10.80 -8.50
N SER A 116 0.22 -9.76 -9.32
CA SER A 116 1.41 -9.08 -9.86
C SER A 116 2.15 -8.25 -8.81
N MET A 117 1.41 -7.58 -7.92
CA MET A 117 1.84 -6.56 -6.95
C MET A 117 2.87 -6.98 -5.88
N GLY A 118 3.50 -8.15 -5.99
CA GLY A 118 4.41 -8.68 -5.00
C GLY A 118 5.72 -7.90 -4.85
N ASP A 119 6.29 -7.43 -5.96
CA ASP A 119 7.54 -6.64 -5.95
C ASP A 119 7.25 -5.18 -5.58
N GLU A 120 6.09 -4.66 -6.00
CA GLU A 120 5.57 -3.32 -5.76
C GLU A 120 5.24 -3.11 -4.27
N GLN A 121 4.60 -4.08 -3.61
CA GLN A 121 4.39 -4.06 -2.15
C GLN A 121 5.72 -4.07 -1.38
N GLN A 122 6.74 -4.78 -1.88
CA GLN A 122 8.07 -4.77 -1.28
C GLN A 122 8.78 -3.43 -1.49
N ASN A 123 8.68 -2.81 -2.67
CA ASN A 123 9.24 -1.48 -2.94
C ASN A 123 8.58 -0.41 -2.05
N LEU A 124 7.25 -0.46 -1.87
CA LEU A 124 6.51 0.38 -0.94
C LEU A 124 7.01 0.22 0.50
N GLY A 125 7.17 -1.01 0.99
CA GLY A 125 7.71 -1.31 2.31
C GLY A 125 9.14 -0.78 2.50
N ASN A 126 10.01 -0.94 1.49
CA ASN A 126 11.40 -0.49 1.51
C ASN A 126 11.55 1.05 1.52
N SER A 127 10.71 1.78 0.77
CA SER A 127 10.82 3.24 0.66
C SER A 127 10.14 3.98 1.83
N PHE A 128 9.13 3.39 2.48
CA PHE A 128 8.36 4.04 3.56
C PHE A 128 9.19 4.53 4.76
N PRO A 129 10.22 3.82 5.29
CA PRO A 129 11.03 4.31 6.41
C PRO A 129 11.71 5.64 6.13
N SER A 130 12.14 5.88 4.88
CA SER A 130 12.68 7.19 4.48
C SER A 130 11.58 8.24 4.37
N PHE A 131 10.46 7.90 3.74
CA PHE A 131 9.31 8.81 3.59
C PHE A 131 8.82 9.35 4.93
N ILE A 132 8.52 8.46 5.89
CA ILE A 132 7.98 8.88 7.19
C ILE A 132 9.00 9.67 8.01
N GLN A 133 10.30 9.36 7.89
CA GLN A 133 11.36 10.16 8.50
C GLN A 133 11.42 11.58 7.91
N THR A 134 11.27 11.72 6.59
CA THR A 134 11.26 13.05 5.95
C THR A 134 9.98 13.82 6.34
N ILE A 135 8.81 13.18 6.37
CA ILE A 135 7.57 13.81 6.89
C ILE A 135 7.77 14.32 8.33
N GLN A 136 8.30 13.49 9.23
CA GLN A 136 8.58 13.86 10.63
C GLN A 136 9.67 14.94 10.81
N THR A 137 10.40 15.30 9.74
CA THR A 137 11.51 16.27 9.79
C THR A 137 11.15 17.59 9.11
N GLU A 138 10.48 17.52 7.96
CA GLU A 138 10.20 18.67 7.09
C GLU A 138 8.76 19.20 7.26
N VAL A 139 7.77 18.34 7.55
CA VAL A 139 6.37 18.75 7.74
C VAL A 139 6.12 18.98 9.23
N ALA A 140 5.56 20.14 9.60
CA ALA A 140 5.29 20.53 10.98
C ALA A 140 4.10 19.79 11.66
N ALA A 141 3.78 18.57 11.22
CA ALA A 141 2.64 17.78 11.67
C ALA A 141 3.06 16.72 12.68
N ASP A 142 2.89 17.03 13.97
CA ASP A 142 3.19 16.11 15.08
C ASP A 142 2.10 15.03 15.28
N ASP A 143 0.91 15.18 14.70
CA ASP A 143 -0.27 14.32 14.93
C ASP A 143 -0.80 13.69 13.63
N TYR A 144 -0.30 12.51 13.26
CA TYR A 144 -0.67 11.81 12.03
C TYR A 144 -1.43 10.50 12.26
N HIS A 145 -2.32 10.17 11.31
CA HIS A 145 -2.90 8.84 11.13
C HIS A 145 -2.34 8.20 9.86
N ILE A 146 -2.05 6.90 9.89
CA ILE A 146 -1.57 6.16 8.69
C ILE A 146 -2.37 4.86 8.55
N MET A 147 -3.14 4.74 7.49
CA MET A 147 -3.95 3.57 7.18
C MET A 147 -3.58 3.01 5.81
N ILE A 148 -3.64 1.70 5.70
CA ILE A 148 -3.49 0.96 4.44
C ILE A 148 -4.79 0.19 4.22
N ILE A 149 -5.34 0.21 3.01
CA ILE A 149 -6.48 -0.61 2.58
C ILE A 149 -6.09 -1.44 1.36
N ASP A 150 -6.75 -2.59 1.20
CA ASP A 150 -6.76 -3.34 -0.06
C ASP A 150 -7.84 -2.80 -1.02
N THR A 151 -7.85 -3.32 -2.25
CA THR A 151 -8.75 -2.95 -3.34
C THR A 151 -9.76 -4.04 -3.69
N ASP A 152 -9.77 -5.11 -2.91
CA ASP A 152 -10.33 -6.43 -3.23
C ASP A 152 -11.87 -6.41 -3.21
N ASP A 153 -12.51 -6.87 -4.30
CA ASP A 153 -13.93 -6.60 -4.53
C ASP A 153 -14.94 -7.32 -3.60
N GLU A 154 -14.50 -8.35 -2.88
CA GLU A 154 -15.15 -9.03 -1.76
C GLU A 154 -14.18 -10.13 -1.26
N ASP A 155 -13.97 -10.29 0.06
CA ASP A 155 -13.21 -11.47 0.53
C ASP A 155 -14.03 -12.74 0.26
N LYS A 156 -13.63 -13.42 -0.82
CA LYS A 156 -14.20 -14.70 -1.25
C LYS A 156 -13.79 -15.86 -0.35
N TRP A 157 -13.50 -15.63 0.94
CA TRP A 157 -13.18 -16.62 1.97
C TRP A 157 -13.99 -17.90 1.84
N GLY A 158 -15.33 -17.79 1.78
CA GLY A 158 -16.22 -18.95 1.65
C GLY A 158 -16.01 -19.73 0.34
N GLU A 159 -15.71 -19.06 -0.78
CA GLU A 159 -15.37 -19.75 -2.03
C GLU A 159 -13.95 -20.30 -2.04
N LYS A 160 -12.97 -19.54 -1.52
CA LYS A 160 -11.56 -19.94 -1.36
C LYS A 160 -11.50 -21.22 -0.49
N TRP A 161 -12.23 -21.24 0.62
CA TRP A 161 -12.42 -22.41 1.48
C TRP A 161 -13.11 -23.57 0.76
N ASN A 162 -14.27 -23.37 0.13
CA ASN A 162 -14.97 -24.46 -0.56
C ASN A 162 -14.11 -25.09 -1.67
N LYS A 163 -13.41 -24.27 -2.48
CA LYS A 163 -12.46 -24.74 -3.49
C LYS A 163 -11.33 -25.57 -2.87
N CYS A 164 -10.82 -25.18 -1.70
CA CYS A 164 -9.76 -25.94 -1.05
C CYS A 164 -10.28 -27.22 -0.35
N HIS A 165 -11.44 -27.15 0.31
CA HIS A 165 -12.12 -28.31 0.88
C HIS A 165 -12.37 -29.40 -0.17
N ASP A 166 -12.92 -29.02 -1.33
CA ASP A 166 -13.19 -29.94 -2.43
C ASP A 166 -11.89 -30.58 -2.96
N LYS A 167 -10.80 -29.83 -3.08
CA LYS A 167 -9.49 -30.41 -3.45
C LYS A 167 -8.97 -31.38 -2.39
N CYS A 168 -8.96 -30.98 -1.11
CA CYS A 168 -8.51 -31.79 0.03
C CYS A 168 -9.27 -33.13 0.14
N MET A 169 -10.52 -33.17 -0.33
CA MET A 169 -11.39 -34.35 -0.25
C MET A 169 -11.39 -35.26 -1.48
N ASN A 170 -11.02 -34.74 -2.66
CA ASN A 170 -11.19 -35.46 -3.93
C ASN A 170 -9.88 -35.74 -4.70
N ASP A 171 -8.80 -35.00 -4.44
CA ASP A 171 -7.47 -35.21 -5.05
C ASP A 171 -6.40 -35.39 -3.97
N ASP A 172 -5.23 -35.91 -4.35
CA ASP A 172 -4.00 -35.80 -3.55
C ASP A 172 -3.69 -34.30 -3.40
N PRO A 173 -3.63 -33.73 -2.17
CA PRO A 173 -3.58 -32.29 -1.96
C PRO A 173 -2.20 -31.71 -2.32
N GLY A 174 -1.94 -31.61 -3.63
CA GLY A 174 -0.77 -30.92 -4.16
C GLY A 174 -0.71 -29.49 -3.61
N ASP A 175 0.47 -29.12 -3.10
CA ASP A 175 0.76 -28.09 -2.08
C ASP A 175 0.03 -26.74 -2.24
N SER A 176 -0.39 -26.41 -3.47
CA SER A 176 -1.23 -25.28 -3.88
C SER A 176 -2.49 -24.96 -3.06
N CYS A 177 -2.98 -25.86 -2.21
CA CYS A 177 -4.14 -25.61 -1.34
C CYS A 177 -3.74 -25.03 0.03
N LEU A 178 -2.50 -25.29 0.46
CA LEU A 178 -2.08 -25.24 1.86
C LEU A 178 -1.17 -24.04 2.16
N THR A 179 -0.36 -23.61 1.20
CA THR A 179 0.68 -22.59 1.40
C THR A 179 0.17 -21.16 1.63
N VAL A 180 -1.13 -20.88 1.50
CA VAL A 180 -1.68 -19.51 1.55
C VAL A 180 -2.36 -19.18 2.88
N TYR A 181 -2.83 -20.17 3.65
CA TYR A 181 -3.67 -19.86 4.83
C TYR A 181 -3.37 -20.66 6.10
N PHE A 182 -2.82 -21.88 6.07
CA PHE A 182 -2.59 -22.66 7.30
C PHE A 182 -1.51 -23.75 7.14
N ASP A 183 -0.49 -23.73 7.99
CA ASP A 183 0.49 -24.84 8.13
C ASP A 183 -0.14 -26.19 8.51
N ASP A 184 -1.30 -26.20 9.20
CA ASP A 184 -1.96 -27.39 9.77
C ASP A 184 -3.47 -27.51 9.37
N ILE A 185 -3.85 -27.34 8.09
CA ILE A 185 -5.19 -27.77 7.65
C ILE A 185 -5.32 -29.29 7.77
N ILE A 186 -6.21 -29.72 8.67
CA ILE A 186 -6.77 -31.06 8.66
C ILE A 186 -7.98 -31.02 7.73
N CYS A 187 -7.91 -31.76 6.60
CA CYS A 187 -9.01 -31.83 5.63
C CYS A 187 -10.36 -32.08 6.35
N GLY A 188 -11.30 -31.16 6.18
CA GLY A 188 -12.65 -31.28 6.74
C GLY A 188 -12.91 -30.50 8.03
N MET A 189 -11.93 -29.78 8.58
CA MET A 189 -12.18 -28.74 9.57
C MET A 189 -12.19 -27.36 8.90
N GLU A 190 -13.35 -26.72 8.88
CA GLU A 190 -13.48 -25.33 8.42
C GLU A 190 -12.77 -24.39 9.41
N PRO A 191 -11.76 -23.62 8.96
CA PRO A 191 -11.14 -22.60 9.78
C PRO A 191 -12.16 -21.50 10.14
N PRO A 192 -12.00 -20.82 11.29
CA PRO A 192 -12.88 -19.72 11.65
C PRO A 192 -12.86 -18.66 10.54
N ALA A 193 -14.04 -18.17 10.15
CA ALA A 193 -14.15 -17.07 9.20
C ALA A 193 -13.38 -15.84 9.72
N PRO A 194 -12.73 -15.06 8.84
CA PRO A 194 -12.02 -13.85 9.24
C PRO A 194 -12.97 -12.88 9.98
N PRO A 195 -12.44 -12.05 10.91
CA PRO A 195 -13.15 -10.90 11.44
C PRO A 195 -13.90 -10.11 10.36
N ALA A 196 -15.09 -9.59 10.66
CA ALA A 196 -15.95 -8.95 9.65
C ALA A 196 -15.26 -7.81 8.87
N CYS A 197 -14.38 -7.05 9.55
CA CYS A 197 -13.59 -6.00 8.92
C CYS A 197 -12.49 -6.52 7.98
N ASP A 198 -11.99 -7.74 8.16
CA ASP A 198 -11.04 -8.36 7.23
C ASP A 198 -11.73 -8.80 5.92
N GLN A 199 -13.07 -8.83 5.89
CA GLN A 199 -13.91 -9.17 4.74
C GLN A 199 -14.62 -7.94 4.13
N THR A 200 -14.31 -6.73 4.59
CA THR A 200 -15.07 -5.51 4.27
C THR A 200 -14.25 -4.57 3.38
N LEU A 201 -14.72 -4.32 2.15
CA LEU A 201 -14.11 -3.39 1.20
C LEU A 201 -13.83 -2.03 1.86
N GLY A 202 -12.58 -1.57 1.71
CA GLY A 202 -12.11 -0.30 2.26
C GLY A 202 -11.93 -0.28 3.78
N ALA A 203 -12.02 -1.40 4.49
CA ALA A 203 -11.61 -1.45 5.90
C ALA A 203 -10.07 -1.41 6.01
N GLY A 204 -9.53 -0.63 6.96
CA GLY A 204 -8.09 -0.59 7.23
C GLY A 204 -7.51 -1.98 7.47
N ARG A 205 -6.32 -2.27 6.96
CA ARG A 205 -5.62 -3.55 7.17
C ARG A 205 -4.89 -3.56 8.51
N SER A 206 -4.82 -4.72 9.14
CA SER A 206 -4.00 -4.96 10.35
C SER A 206 -3.21 -6.28 10.28
N GLN A 207 -3.16 -6.90 9.09
CA GLN A 207 -2.56 -8.20 8.84
C GLN A 207 -1.69 -8.15 7.58
N GLY A 208 -0.50 -8.75 7.69
CA GLY A 208 0.46 -8.96 6.62
C GLY A 208 0.40 -10.35 6.01
N ALA A 209 1.17 -10.56 4.95
CA ALA A 209 1.25 -11.79 4.18
C ALA A 209 1.74 -12.97 5.05
N GLY A 210 1.05 -14.11 4.89
CA GLY A 210 1.39 -15.36 5.56
C GLY A 210 0.26 -16.37 5.43
N GLY A 211 0.56 -17.65 5.71
CA GLY A 211 -0.42 -18.72 5.80
C GLY A 211 -0.39 -19.41 7.17
N PRO A 212 -1.03 -18.87 8.23
CA PRO A 212 -2.03 -17.79 8.23
C PRO A 212 -1.45 -16.36 8.13
N PRO A 213 -2.28 -15.36 7.79
CA PRO A 213 -1.88 -13.95 7.79
C PRO A 213 -1.25 -13.54 9.11
N ILE A 214 -0.18 -12.75 9.04
CA ILE A 214 0.56 -12.30 10.21
C ILE A 214 -0.18 -11.11 10.82
N ASP A 215 -0.66 -11.24 12.06
CA ASP A 215 -1.18 -10.09 12.81
C ASP A 215 -0.03 -9.10 13.06
N CYS A 216 -0.14 -7.91 12.48
CA CYS A 216 0.89 -6.88 12.57
C CYS A 216 0.92 -6.20 13.95
N MET A 217 -0.06 -6.45 14.82
CA MET A 217 -0.12 -5.92 16.20
C MET A 217 -0.04 -4.40 16.23
N LEU A 218 -1.01 -3.74 15.56
CA LEU A 218 -1.20 -2.29 15.63
C LEU A 218 -1.65 -1.87 17.03
N GLU A 219 -1.24 -0.68 17.46
CA GLU A 219 -1.48 -0.19 18.82
C GLU A 219 -2.97 -0.10 19.14
N GLY A 220 -3.35 -0.46 20.36
CA GLY A 220 -4.76 -0.55 20.78
C GLY A 220 -5.64 -1.56 20.01
N GLY A 221 -5.09 -2.35 19.07
CA GLY A 221 -5.88 -3.17 18.15
C GLY A 221 -6.63 -2.34 17.09
N ALA A 222 -6.13 -1.14 16.79
CA ALA A 222 -6.65 -0.29 15.73
C ALA A 222 -6.39 -0.89 14.32
N ARG A 223 -7.01 -0.27 13.31
CA ARG A 223 -6.83 -0.61 11.88
C ARG A 223 -6.13 0.50 11.09
N PHE A 224 -5.51 1.42 11.83
CA PHE A 224 -4.61 2.47 11.37
C PHE A 224 -3.59 2.75 12.49
N MET A 225 -2.45 3.32 12.12
CA MET A 225 -1.36 3.69 13.01
C MET A 225 -1.44 5.18 13.35
N THR A 226 -0.91 5.58 14.51
CA THR A 226 -0.81 6.97 14.94
C THR A 226 0.64 7.37 15.24
N ASP A 227 0.87 8.64 15.58
CA ASP A 227 2.13 9.15 16.16
C ASP A 227 2.67 8.28 17.32
N ALA A 228 1.77 7.76 18.15
CA ALA A 228 2.08 6.92 19.29
C ALA A 228 2.48 5.46 18.96
N GLN A 229 2.37 5.03 17.69
CA GLN A 229 2.62 3.63 17.28
C GLN A 229 4.09 3.21 17.52
N PRO A 230 4.36 2.24 18.41
CA PRO A 230 5.70 1.67 18.55
C PRO A 230 6.10 0.91 17.28
N GLN A 231 7.36 1.06 16.85
CA GLN A 231 7.92 0.40 15.66
C GLN A 231 7.14 0.73 14.36
N LEU A 232 6.73 1.98 14.18
CA LEU A 232 5.89 2.44 13.06
C LEU A 232 6.34 1.92 11.69
N SER A 233 7.64 1.96 11.37
CA SER A 233 8.19 1.42 10.11
C SER A 233 7.92 -0.07 9.96
N ASP A 234 8.31 -0.89 10.93
CA ASP A 234 8.09 -2.35 10.94
C ASP A 234 6.58 -2.70 10.88
N LYS A 235 5.72 -1.86 11.48
CA LYS A 235 4.26 -2.03 11.42
C LYS A 235 3.70 -1.70 10.06
N PHE A 236 4.14 -0.60 9.46
CA PHE A 236 3.75 -0.24 8.11
C PHE A 236 4.21 -1.31 7.11
N GLU A 237 5.47 -1.74 7.16
CA GLU A 237 6.03 -2.77 6.27
C GLU A 237 5.22 -4.08 6.35
N CYS A 238 4.88 -4.51 7.56
CA CYS A 238 4.02 -5.68 7.80
C CYS A 238 2.65 -5.54 7.14
N VAL A 239 1.98 -4.39 7.30
CA VAL A 239 0.62 -4.17 6.75
C VAL A 239 0.64 -3.88 5.24
N ALA A 240 1.68 -3.22 4.74
CA ALA A 240 1.86 -2.92 3.31
C ALA A 240 2.15 -4.19 2.50
N THR A 241 2.93 -5.10 3.08
CA THR A 241 3.16 -6.45 2.56
C THR A 241 1.96 -7.36 2.91
N MET A 242 0.75 -6.98 2.53
CA MET A 242 -0.49 -7.73 2.83
C MET A 242 -0.62 -9.04 2.05
N GLY A 243 0.08 -9.15 0.92
CA GLY A 243 0.18 -10.35 0.10
C GLY A 243 -0.60 -10.26 -1.21
N ALA A 244 0.09 -10.61 -2.29
CA ALA A 244 -0.38 -10.65 -3.67
C ALA A 244 -1.30 -11.87 -3.94
N THR A 245 -2.48 -11.93 -3.31
CA THR A 245 -3.44 -13.06 -3.40
C THR A 245 -4.92 -12.63 -3.48
N GLY A 246 -5.13 -11.37 -3.84
CA GLY A 246 -6.43 -10.78 -4.11
C GLY A 246 -7.04 -11.24 -5.42
N ASN A 247 -8.00 -10.45 -5.91
CA ASN A 247 -8.66 -10.67 -7.19
C ASN A 247 -7.80 -10.15 -8.36
N SER A 248 -8.42 -10.01 -9.53
CA SER A 248 -7.93 -9.26 -10.70
C SER A 248 -9.05 -8.35 -11.20
N ASN A 249 -9.76 -7.71 -10.27
CA ASN A 249 -10.91 -6.85 -10.53
C ASN A 249 -10.95 -5.79 -9.43
N GLU A 250 -9.89 -4.98 -9.44
CA GLU A 250 -9.62 -4.07 -8.35
C GLU A 250 -10.56 -2.88 -8.35
N ARG A 251 -10.93 -2.44 -7.14
CA ARG A 251 -11.85 -1.33 -6.89
C ARG A 251 -11.20 -0.21 -6.05
N PRO A 252 -10.01 0.31 -6.39
CA PRO A 252 -9.31 1.31 -5.58
C PRO A 252 -10.15 2.54 -5.26
N MET A 253 -10.94 3.04 -6.22
CA MET A 253 -11.73 4.25 -6.00
C MET A 253 -12.95 4.01 -5.09
N GLU A 254 -13.57 2.83 -5.15
CA GLU A 254 -14.63 2.45 -4.21
C GLU A 254 -14.09 2.09 -2.82
N ALA A 255 -12.96 1.38 -2.76
CA ALA A 255 -12.25 1.08 -1.52
C ALA A 255 -11.92 2.38 -0.77
N MET A 256 -11.36 3.37 -1.47
CA MET A 256 -11.11 4.72 -0.93
C MET A 256 -12.39 5.37 -0.36
N LEU A 257 -13.47 5.42 -1.14
CA LEU A 257 -14.71 6.07 -0.70
C LEU A 257 -15.37 5.34 0.48
N ALA A 258 -15.30 4.01 0.51
CA ALA A 258 -15.74 3.19 1.63
C ALA A 258 -14.87 3.47 2.89
N ALA A 259 -13.55 3.48 2.72
CA ALA A 259 -12.57 3.72 3.77
C ALA A 259 -12.74 5.09 4.43
N LEU A 260 -12.97 6.13 3.65
CA LEU A 260 -13.08 7.51 4.14
C LEU A 260 -14.49 7.86 4.63
N GLY A 261 -15.53 7.26 4.04
CA GLY A 261 -16.93 7.46 4.40
C GLY A 261 -17.45 6.48 5.46
N PRO A 262 -18.17 5.42 5.08
CA PRO A 262 -18.88 4.54 6.02
C PRO A 262 -17.98 3.87 7.07
N GLN A 263 -16.71 3.60 6.79
CA GLN A 263 -15.83 2.91 7.74
C GLN A 263 -15.25 3.82 8.84
N THR A 264 -15.27 5.15 8.66
CA THR A 264 -14.85 6.13 9.69
C THR A 264 -15.98 6.48 10.67
N ALA A 265 -17.22 6.10 10.34
CA ALA A 265 -18.39 6.35 11.18
C ALA A 265 -18.45 5.41 12.41
N PRO A 266 -19.18 5.77 13.48
CA PRO A 266 -19.38 4.89 14.63
C PRO A 266 -20.01 3.54 14.26
N GLY A 267 -19.26 2.45 14.46
CA GLY A 267 -19.66 1.10 14.08
C GLY A 267 -19.05 0.61 12.76
N GLY A 268 -18.34 1.47 12.03
CA GLY A 268 -17.41 1.08 10.96
C GLY A 268 -16.10 0.50 11.52
N CYS A 269 -15.21 0.10 10.63
CA CYS A 269 -13.99 -0.64 10.98
C CYS A 269 -12.85 0.21 11.59
N HIS A 270 -12.82 1.51 11.34
CA HIS A 270 -11.78 2.41 11.84
C HIS A 270 -12.37 3.79 12.21
N PRO A 271 -13.24 3.83 13.23
CA PRO A 271 -13.92 5.06 13.60
C PRO A 271 -12.92 6.14 14.02
N GLY A 272 -13.06 7.35 13.44
CA GLY A 272 -12.20 8.49 13.73
C GLY A 272 -10.88 8.56 12.94
N PHE A 273 -10.67 7.71 11.92
CA PHE A 273 -9.50 7.83 11.04
C PHE A 273 -9.48 9.18 10.29
N LEU A 274 -10.55 9.51 9.55
CA LEU A 274 -10.63 10.76 8.79
C LEU A 274 -11.02 11.92 9.71
N ARG A 275 -10.18 12.95 9.77
CA ARG A 275 -10.37 14.14 10.60
C ARG A 275 -10.67 15.36 9.74
N ASP A 276 -11.61 16.19 10.16
CA ASP A 276 -11.96 17.42 9.45
C ASP A 276 -10.79 18.42 9.44
N ASP A 277 -10.06 18.50 10.55
CA ASP A 277 -8.95 19.43 10.81
C ASP A 277 -7.55 18.90 10.45
N ALA A 278 -7.48 17.85 9.62
CA ALA A 278 -6.24 17.30 9.07
C ALA A 278 -6.17 17.44 7.53
N VAL A 279 -4.97 17.53 6.97
CA VAL A 279 -4.77 17.33 5.51
C VAL A 279 -4.85 15.83 5.21
N LEU A 280 -5.65 15.43 4.23
CA LEU A 280 -5.71 14.05 3.75
C LEU A 280 -4.70 13.86 2.61
N VAL A 281 -3.74 12.96 2.82
CA VAL A 281 -2.79 12.50 1.80
C VAL A 281 -3.22 11.10 1.36
N LEU A 282 -3.63 11.00 0.10
CA LEU A 282 -4.17 9.78 -0.50
C LEU A 282 -3.16 9.22 -1.50
N THR A 283 -2.65 8.02 -1.27
CA THR A 283 -1.65 7.37 -2.13
C THR A 283 -2.23 6.09 -2.74
N PHE A 284 -2.36 6.02 -4.05
CA PHE A 284 -2.67 4.79 -4.78
C PHE A 284 -1.40 4.08 -5.23
N ILE A 285 -1.38 2.75 -5.15
CA ILE A 285 -0.35 1.91 -5.74
C ILE A 285 -1.04 0.74 -6.44
N SER A 286 -1.01 0.68 -7.78
CA SER A 286 -1.65 -0.36 -8.61
C SER A 286 -1.05 -0.40 -10.02
N ASP A 287 -0.79 -1.60 -10.55
CA ASP A 287 -0.37 -1.85 -11.94
C ASP A 287 -1.54 -2.05 -12.92
N GLU A 288 -2.78 -2.09 -12.43
CA GLU A 288 -4.00 -2.20 -13.24
C GLU A 288 -4.68 -0.85 -13.54
N GLU A 289 -5.44 -0.77 -14.65
CA GLU A 289 -6.33 0.38 -14.91
C GLU A 289 -7.64 0.21 -14.14
N GLU A 290 -8.12 1.30 -13.55
CA GLU A 290 -9.29 1.33 -12.68
C GLU A 290 -10.58 1.02 -13.47
N LEU A 291 -10.97 -0.25 -13.56
CA LEU A 291 -12.17 -0.70 -14.26
C LEU A 291 -13.26 -1.27 -13.33
N GLY A 292 -12.93 -1.65 -12.10
CA GLY A 292 -13.85 -2.28 -11.16
C GLY A 292 -14.78 -1.29 -10.44
N SER A 293 -14.30 -0.08 -10.10
CA SER A 293 -15.07 0.87 -9.30
C SER A 293 -16.22 1.52 -10.10
N PRO A 294 -17.43 1.62 -9.52
CA PRO A 294 -18.53 2.36 -10.11
C PRO A 294 -18.27 3.87 -10.06
N GLY A 295 -18.62 4.56 -11.14
CA GLY A 295 -18.49 6.03 -11.23
C GLY A 295 -17.52 6.46 -12.32
N THR A 296 -16.98 7.68 -12.17
CA THR A 296 -15.97 8.26 -13.06
C THR A 296 -14.97 9.09 -12.25
N PRO A 297 -13.77 9.40 -12.78
CA PRO A 297 -12.81 10.30 -12.12
C PRO A 297 -13.45 11.60 -11.60
N ALA A 298 -14.36 12.21 -12.37
CA ALA A 298 -15.09 13.40 -11.95
C ALA A 298 -16.08 13.15 -10.79
N SER A 299 -16.75 11.99 -10.73
CA SER A 299 -17.65 11.68 -9.59
C SER A 299 -16.85 11.37 -8.34
N TRP A 300 -15.81 10.53 -8.44
CA TRP A 300 -14.93 10.18 -7.32
C TRP A 300 -14.28 11.41 -6.71
N ARG A 301 -13.83 12.39 -7.52
CA ARG A 301 -13.31 13.68 -7.00
C ARG A 301 -14.38 14.43 -6.22
N SER A 302 -15.61 14.53 -6.75
CA SER A 302 -16.71 15.21 -6.08
C SER A 302 -17.13 14.52 -4.77
N GLU A 303 -17.06 13.20 -4.72
CA GLU A 303 -17.40 12.40 -3.54
C GLU A 303 -16.30 12.48 -2.47
N LEU A 304 -15.02 12.40 -2.86
CA LEU A 304 -13.87 12.61 -1.99
C LEU A 304 -13.86 14.01 -1.37
N LEU A 305 -14.07 15.05 -2.19
CA LEU A 305 -14.13 16.43 -1.68
C LEU A 305 -15.30 16.63 -0.73
N ALA A 306 -16.46 15.99 -0.96
CA ALA A 306 -17.60 16.07 -0.05
C ALA A 306 -17.28 15.51 1.36
N LEU A 307 -16.42 14.48 1.45
CA LEU A 307 -15.93 13.93 2.72
C LEU A 307 -14.97 14.88 3.46
N LYS A 308 -14.37 15.85 2.77
CA LYS A 308 -13.53 16.93 3.34
C LYS A 308 -14.23 18.29 3.33
N ASN A 309 -15.55 18.32 3.50
CA ASN A 309 -16.39 19.54 3.52
C ASN A 309 -16.30 20.42 2.25
N ASN A 310 -15.90 19.83 1.13
CA ASN A 310 -15.54 20.49 -0.14
C ASN A 310 -14.29 21.38 -0.07
N ASN A 311 -13.40 21.15 0.91
CA ASN A 311 -12.12 21.84 1.01
C ASN A 311 -11.06 21.20 0.09
N GLU A 312 -10.81 21.83 -1.06
CA GLU A 312 -9.79 21.41 -2.02
C GLU A 312 -8.33 21.66 -1.56
N THR A 313 -8.11 22.42 -0.48
CA THR A 313 -6.76 22.57 0.11
C THR A 313 -6.45 21.50 1.16
N ALA A 314 -7.45 20.75 1.60
CA ALA A 314 -7.32 19.67 2.57
C ALA A 314 -7.02 18.28 1.95
N VAL A 315 -6.72 18.20 0.65
CA VAL A 315 -6.51 16.94 -0.07
C VAL A 315 -5.27 17.01 -0.96
N VAL A 316 -4.39 16.02 -0.81
CA VAL A 316 -3.26 15.69 -1.68
C VAL A 316 -3.50 14.30 -2.24
N VAL A 317 -3.27 14.11 -3.53
CA VAL A 317 -3.40 12.81 -4.21
C VAL A 317 -2.09 12.42 -4.88
N LEU A 318 -1.65 11.21 -4.59
CA LEU A 318 -0.41 10.61 -5.04
C LEU A 318 -0.76 9.28 -5.70
N ALA A 319 -0.11 8.93 -6.81
CA ALA A 319 -0.29 7.63 -7.43
C ALA A 319 1.03 7.08 -7.97
N LEU A 320 1.31 5.82 -7.64
CA LEU A 320 2.21 4.97 -8.39
C LEU A 320 1.33 4.07 -9.26
N SER A 321 1.36 4.30 -10.57
CA SER A 321 0.50 3.56 -11.50
C SER A 321 1.12 3.40 -12.88
N GLY A 322 0.52 2.57 -13.74
CA GLY A 322 1.09 2.26 -15.05
C GLY A 322 1.06 3.46 -16.01
N ASP A 323 2.24 3.82 -16.54
CA ASP A 323 2.51 5.12 -17.18
C ASP A 323 2.77 5.06 -18.69
N ALA A 324 2.76 3.86 -19.30
CA ALA A 324 2.97 3.58 -20.72
C ALA A 324 4.37 3.91 -21.31
N GLU A 325 5.23 4.65 -20.62
CA GLU A 325 6.55 5.06 -21.13
C GLU A 325 7.72 4.17 -20.61
N THR A 326 7.47 3.30 -19.64
CA THR A 326 8.49 2.37 -19.10
C THR A 326 8.91 1.29 -20.12
N MET A 327 10.21 1.27 -20.43
CA MET A 327 10.79 0.53 -21.56
C MET A 327 10.95 -0.99 -21.32
N GLY A 328 9.83 -1.72 -21.39
CA GLY A 328 9.83 -3.19 -21.57
C GLY A 328 9.29 -4.03 -20.41
N GLN A 329 8.58 -3.43 -19.45
CA GLN A 329 7.73 -4.12 -18.48
C GLN A 329 6.25 -3.93 -18.82
N GLU A 330 5.37 -4.71 -18.20
CA GLU A 330 3.94 -4.80 -18.53
C GLU A 330 3.06 -3.70 -17.89
N CYS A 331 3.64 -2.55 -17.51
CA CYS A 331 2.89 -1.40 -16.99
C CYS A 331 1.93 -0.82 -18.05
N ALA A 332 0.67 -1.25 -17.99
CA ALA A 332 -0.39 -0.76 -18.86
C ALA A 332 -0.75 0.70 -18.53
N PRO A 333 -1.09 1.55 -19.52
CA PRO A 333 -1.52 2.92 -19.25
C PRO A 333 -2.79 2.95 -18.37
N THR A 334 -2.82 3.81 -17.35
CA THR A 334 -3.97 3.98 -16.43
C THR A 334 -4.69 5.33 -16.61
N PRO A 335 -5.40 5.54 -17.74
CA PRO A 335 -5.95 6.85 -18.09
C PRO A 335 -6.99 7.39 -17.09
N LYS A 336 -7.76 6.54 -16.40
CA LYS A 336 -8.69 7.02 -15.35
C LYS A 336 -7.95 7.49 -14.09
N MET A 337 -6.91 6.78 -13.66
CA MET A 337 -6.09 7.22 -12.53
C MET A 337 -5.37 8.53 -12.87
N THR A 338 -4.82 8.61 -14.08
CA THR A 338 -4.22 9.85 -14.63
C THR A 338 -5.21 11.02 -14.64
N GLU A 339 -6.46 10.81 -15.09
CA GLU A 339 -7.52 11.84 -15.06
C GLU A 339 -7.86 12.24 -13.61
N PHE A 340 -7.98 11.26 -12.71
CA PHE A 340 -8.34 11.50 -11.31
C PHE A 340 -7.29 12.33 -10.57
N VAL A 341 -6.02 11.93 -10.62
CA VAL A 341 -4.90 12.68 -10.02
C VAL A 341 -4.77 14.07 -10.65
N GLY A 342 -4.94 14.17 -11.97
CA GLY A 342 -4.88 15.43 -12.71
C GLY A 342 -5.89 16.50 -12.25
N TYR A 343 -6.98 16.12 -11.59
CA TYR A 343 -7.93 17.08 -11.01
C TYR A 343 -7.37 17.90 -9.83
N PHE A 344 -6.30 17.43 -9.18
CA PHE A 344 -5.68 18.08 -8.01
C PHE A 344 -4.52 19.01 -8.37
N GLY A 345 -4.11 19.06 -9.65
CA GLY A 345 -3.10 20.00 -10.15
C GLY A 345 -1.78 19.87 -9.40
N MET A 346 -1.29 20.96 -8.78
CA MET A 346 -0.07 20.94 -7.97
C MET A 346 -0.15 20.08 -6.69
N ARG A 347 -1.35 19.61 -6.32
CA ARG A 347 -1.57 18.64 -5.22
C ARG A 347 -1.77 17.20 -5.73
N GLY A 348 -1.51 16.97 -7.02
CA GLY A 348 -1.60 15.69 -7.70
C GLY A 348 -0.24 15.28 -8.29
N ILE A 349 0.34 14.17 -7.85
CA ILE A 349 1.53 13.56 -8.48
C ILE A 349 1.18 12.14 -8.92
N ILE A 350 1.58 11.77 -10.14
CA ILE A 350 1.53 10.40 -10.66
C ILE A 350 2.89 10.03 -11.25
N GLU A 351 3.44 8.89 -10.82
CA GLU A 351 4.69 8.31 -11.30
C GLU A 351 4.51 6.81 -11.62
N SER A 352 5.48 6.21 -12.31
CA SER A 352 5.37 4.80 -12.71
C SER A 352 5.45 3.84 -11.53
N VAL A 353 4.48 2.94 -11.41
CA VAL A 353 4.56 1.81 -10.45
C VAL A 353 5.69 0.82 -10.81
N CYS A 354 6.13 0.80 -12.07
CA CYS A 354 7.26 -0.01 -12.53
C CYS A 354 8.64 0.54 -12.09
N GLU A 355 8.74 1.68 -11.40
CA GLU A 355 10.02 2.15 -10.87
C GLU A 355 10.57 1.18 -9.80
N PRO A 356 11.87 0.83 -9.84
CA PRO A 356 12.47 -0.13 -8.90
C PRO A 356 12.77 0.47 -7.51
N ASP A 357 12.49 1.75 -7.29
CA ASP A 357 12.58 2.44 -6.00
C ASP A 357 11.58 3.60 -5.98
N TYR A 358 10.68 3.61 -4.99
CA TYR A 358 9.69 4.69 -4.82
C TYR A 358 10.21 5.84 -3.94
N GLY A 359 11.45 5.77 -3.45
CA GLY A 359 12.11 6.81 -2.67
C GLY A 359 12.08 8.20 -3.31
N PRO A 360 12.38 8.36 -4.61
CA PRO A 360 12.29 9.65 -5.31
C PRO A 360 10.87 10.21 -5.36
N PHE A 361 9.87 9.38 -5.68
CA PHE A 361 8.45 9.76 -5.67
C PHE A 361 8.00 10.25 -4.28
N PHE A 362 8.38 9.53 -3.23
CA PHE A 362 8.07 9.93 -1.86
C PHE A 362 8.80 11.20 -1.41
N GLN A 363 9.99 11.51 -1.93
CA GLN A 363 10.67 12.79 -1.69
C GLN A 363 9.95 13.96 -2.36
N GLU A 364 9.44 13.78 -3.58
CA GLU A 364 8.62 14.80 -4.23
C GLU A 364 7.27 15.00 -3.52
N ALA A 365 6.63 13.91 -3.10
CA ALA A 365 5.40 13.92 -2.33
C ALA A 365 5.49 14.79 -1.07
N VAL A 366 6.59 14.72 -0.31
CA VAL A 366 6.82 15.59 0.87
C VAL A 366 6.68 17.07 0.51
N SER A 367 7.25 17.50 -0.62
CA SER A 367 7.21 18.91 -1.05
C SER A 367 5.79 19.37 -1.39
N VAL A 368 4.96 18.48 -1.93
CA VAL A 368 3.54 18.76 -2.21
C VAL A 368 2.68 18.73 -0.94
N ILE A 369 3.01 17.87 0.02
CA ILE A 369 2.34 17.80 1.33
C ILE A 369 2.63 19.07 2.13
N ASP A 370 3.89 19.51 2.20
CA ASP A 370 4.30 20.77 2.84
C ASP A 370 3.56 21.97 2.22
N TYR A 371 3.58 22.09 0.89
CA TYR A 371 2.81 23.10 0.17
C TYR A 371 1.30 23.07 0.49
N ALA A 372 0.69 21.87 0.58
CA ALA A 372 -0.71 21.75 0.95
C ALA A 372 -0.95 22.20 2.40
N CYS A 373 -0.02 21.90 3.31
CA CYS A 373 -0.07 22.27 4.72
C CYS A 373 0.13 23.76 4.99
N GLU A 374 0.95 24.47 4.20
CA GLU A 374 1.03 25.95 4.21
C GLU A 374 -0.29 26.62 3.76
N HIS A 375 -1.07 25.94 2.92
CA HIS A 375 -2.29 26.47 2.29
C HIS A 375 -3.58 25.83 2.84
N PHE A 376 -3.49 25.04 3.90
CA PHE A 376 -4.63 24.39 4.53
C PHE A 376 -5.32 25.35 5.48
N GLU A 377 -6.62 25.58 5.26
CA GLU A 377 -7.48 26.31 6.19
C GLU A 377 -8.37 25.29 6.92
N PRO A 378 -8.14 25.03 8.22
CA PRO A 378 -9.02 24.18 9.02
C PRO A 378 -10.45 24.77 9.10
N PRO A 379 -11.50 23.93 9.15
CA PRO A 379 -12.87 24.40 9.36
C PRO A 379 -13.07 25.01 10.77
N GLU A 380 -13.90 26.07 10.86
CA GLU A 380 -14.26 26.78 12.12
C GLU A 380 -15.14 25.97 13.10
#